data_AF-A0A3M1ALX6-F1
#
_entry.id   AF-A0A3M1ALX6-F1
#
_cell.length_a   1.000
_cell.length_b   1.000
_cell.length_c   1.000
_cell.angle_alpha   90.00
_cell.angle_beta   90.00
_cell.angle_gamma   90.00
#
_symmetry.space_group_name_H-M   'P 1'
#
loop_
_entity.id
_entity.type
_entity.pdbx_description
1 polymer ?
#
loop_
_entity_poly.entity_id
_entity_poly.type
_entity_poly.pdbx_seq_one_letter_code
_entity_poly.pdbx_strand_id
1 'polypeptide(L)' 'RRFKPYHRLDLRYDYRKYFKKFTLVTYFSIENVYNRKNEGQVFWNTKTHKTEFSYQTGFFPVGGVSLEF' A
#
# COMPACT_ATOMS: atom_id res chain seq x y z
N ARG A 1 8.90 18.94 14.22
CA ARG A 1 9.05 18.94 12.74
C ARG A 1 7.84 18.23 12.15
N ARG A 2 7.12 18.85 11.21
CA ARG A 2 5.97 18.25 10.53
C ARG A 2 6.45 17.48 9.29
N PHE A 3 5.75 16.40 8.93
CA PHE A 3 6.02 15.66 7.68
C PHE A 3 5.93 16.57 6.45
N LYS A 4 6.76 16.29 5.44
CA LYS A 4 6.63 16.98 4.14
C LYS A 4 5.25 16.68 3.54
N PRO A 5 4.59 17.67 2.91
CA PRO A 5 3.37 17.41 2.17
C PRO A 5 3.66 16.40 1.06
N TYR A 6 2.87 15.34 1.02
CA TYR A 6 2.97 14.33 -0.02
C TYR A 6 1.60 13.96 -0.56
N HIS A 7 1.63 13.45 -1.78
CA HIS A 7 0.47 12.90 -2.48
C HIS A 7 0.86 11.53 -2.99
N ARG A 8 -0.05 10.57 -2.82
CA ARG A 8 0.11 9.18 -3.22
C ARG A 8 -1.16 8.76 -3.95
N LEU A 9 -0.97 8.07 -5.07
CA LEU A 9 -2.05 7.45 -5.82
C LEU A 9 -1.96 5.94 -5.64
N ASP A 10 -3.08 5.35 -5.26
CA ASP A 10 -3.29 3.91 -5.16
C ASP A 10 -4.44 3.53 -6.09
N LEU A 11 -4.26 2.46 -6.85
CA LEU A 11 -5.25 1.96 -7.80
C LEU A 11 -5.63 0.54 -7.42
N ARG A 12 -6.91 0.23 -7.44
CA ARG A 12 -7.43 -1.12 -7.18
C ARG A 12 -8.50 -1.48 -8.19
N TYR A 13 -8.42 -2.69 -8.69
CA TYR A 13 -9.40 -3.33 -9.54
C TYR A 13 -9.90 -4.60 -8.86
N ASP A 14 -11.22 -4.67 -8.68
CA ASP A 14 -11.90 -5.83 -8.11
C ASP A 14 -12.83 -6.43 -9.17
N TYR A 15 -12.81 -7.76 -9.29
CA TYR A 15 -13.67 -8.49 -10.21
C TYR A 15 -14.33 -9.65 -9.48
N ARG A 16 -15.66 -9.76 -9.65
CA ARG A 16 -16.49 -10.78 -9.04
C ARG A 16 -17.22 -11.56 -10.12
N LYS A 17 -17.07 -12.88 -10.09
CA LYS A 17 -17.72 -13.80 -11.01
C LYS A 17 -18.61 -14.78 -10.23
N TYR A 18 -19.89 -14.72 -10.52
CA TYR A 18 -20.91 -15.59 -9.92
C TYR A 18 -21.01 -16.89 -10.70
N PHE A 19 -20.83 -18.02 -10.02
CA PHE A 19 -21.14 -19.35 -10.55
C PHE A 19 -22.34 -19.92 -9.79
N LYS A 20 -22.95 -20.98 -10.34
CA LYS A 20 -24.13 -21.62 -9.71
C LYS A 20 -23.88 -22.21 -8.31
N LYS A 21 -22.62 -22.47 -7.95
CA LYS A 21 -22.23 -23.20 -6.73
C LYS A 21 -21.22 -22.46 -5.84
N PHE A 22 -20.66 -21.35 -6.32
CA PHE A 22 -19.66 -20.56 -5.62
C PHE A 22 -19.50 -19.21 -6.31
N THR A 23 -18.89 -18.26 -5.62
CA THR A 23 -18.48 -16.97 -6.18
C THR A 23 -16.97 -16.85 -6.15
N LEU A 24 -16.38 -16.49 -7.30
CA LEU A 24 -14.96 -16.18 -7.40
C LEU A 24 -14.78 -14.67 -7.31
N VAL A 25 -13.99 -14.22 -6.35
CA VAL A 25 -13.59 -12.82 -6.20
C VAL A 25 -12.10 -12.72 -6.46
N THR A 26 -11.70 -11.87 -7.38
CA THR A 26 -10.29 -11.59 -7.69
C THR A 26 -10.06 -10.11 -7.52
N TYR A 27 -8.95 -9.73 -6.88
CA TYR A 27 -8.56 -8.33 -6.79
C TYR A 27 -7.11 -8.17 -7.16
N PHE A 28 -6.82 -7.01 -7.72
CA PHE A 28 -5.48 -6.57 -8.05
C PHE A 28 -5.37 -5.08 -7.70
N SER A 29 -4.37 -4.73 -6.90
CA SER A 29 -4.10 -3.35 -6.52
C SER A 29 -2.64 -3.00 -6.73
N ILE A 30 -2.41 -1.75 -7.10
CA ILE A 30 -1.10 -1.14 -7.22
C ILE A 30 -1.07 0.02 -6.24
N GLU A 31 -0.19 -0.10 -5.27
CA GLU A 31 0.06 0.92 -4.28
C GLU A 31 1.25 1.80 -4.66
N ASN A 32 1.15 3.10 -4.36
CA ASN A 32 2.16 4.12 -4.63
C ASN A 32 2.58 4.14 -6.11
N VAL A 33 1.61 4.39 -7.00
CA VAL A 33 1.82 4.40 -8.46
C VAL A 33 2.95 5.35 -8.88
N TYR A 34 3.14 6.45 -8.16
CA TYR A 34 4.23 7.41 -8.40
C TYR A 34 5.60 6.97 -7.88
N ASN A 35 5.69 5.82 -7.22
CA ASN A 35 6.88 5.29 -6.56
C ASN A 35 7.62 6.31 -5.69
N ARG A 36 6.86 7.16 -4.98
CA ARG A 36 7.43 8.28 -4.22
C ARG A 36 7.89 7.80 -2.84
N LYS A 37 9.10 8.22 -2.42
CA LYS A 37 9.59 8.03 -1.05
C LYS A 37 8.89 8.99 -0.10
N ASN A 38 7.77 8.55 0.47
CA ASN A 38 6.99 9.33 1.43
C ASN A 38 7.51 9.08 2.85
N GLU A 39 7.76 10.14 3.61
CA GLU A 39 8.13 10.05 5.03
C GLU A 39 6.92 9.49 5.81
N GLY A 40 7.01 8.25 6.28
CA GLY A 40 5.93 7.56 6.98
C GLY A 40 5.98 7.76 8.49
N GLN A 41 7.18 7.76 9.06
CA GLN A 41 7.38 7.98 10.50
C GLN A 41 8.64 8.83 10.74
N VAL A 42 8.57 9.75 11.69
CA VAL A 42 9.74 10.44 12.25
C VAL A 42 10.02 9.85 13.61
N PHE A 43 11.27 9.49 13.88
CA PHE A 43 11.68 9.02 15.21
C PHE A 43 13.06 9.57 15.58
N TRP A 44 13.30 9.67 16.89
CA TRP A 44 14.62 10.01 17.41
C TRP A 44 15.45 8.74 17.55
N ASN A 45 16.57 8.66 16.83
CA ASN A 45 17.51 7.56 16.97
C ASN A 45 18.49 7.89 18.09
N THR A 46 18.39 7.18 19.21
CA THR A 46 19.21 7.37 20.41
C THR A 46 20.66 6.94 20.22
N LYS A 47 20.96 6.09 19.23
CA LYS A 47 22.33 5.64 18.91
C LYS A 47 23.07 6.65 18.04
N THR A 48 22.38 7.24 17.06
CA THR A 48 22.98 8.21 16.13
C THR A 48 22.80 9.66 16.60
N HIS A 49 22.06 9.88 17.69
CA HIS A 49 21.66 11.19 18.23
C HIS A 49 21.07 12.11 17.16
N LYS A 50 20.28 11.54 16.25
CA LYS A 50 19.68 12.26 15.12
C LYS A 50 18.22 11.88 14.93
N THR A 51 17.47 12.82 14.36
CA THR A 51 16.11 12.57 13.87
C THR A 51 16.20 11.80 12.56
N GLU A 52 15.63 10.60 12.53
CA GLU A 52 15.59 9.73 11.35
C GLU A 52 14.15 9.54 10.86
N PHE A 53 14.03 9.13 9.59
CA PHE A 53 12.77 8.98 8.89
C PHE A 53 12.63 7.54 8.40
N SER A 54 11.51 6.90 8.75
CA SER A 54 11.09 5.67 8.10
C SER A 54 10.21 6.03 6.91
N TYR A 55 10.49 5.45 5.75
CA TYR A 55 9.73 5.70 4.52
C TYR A 55 8.63 4.66 4.35
N GLN A 56 7.51 5.09 3.78
CA GLN A 56 6.46 4.18 3.34
C GLN A 56 6.99 3.26 2.23
N THR A 57 6.36 2.10 2.08
CA THR A 57 6.62 1.19 0.96
C THR A 57 6.49 1.94 -0.37
N GLY A 58 7.43 1.67 -1.26
CA GLY A 58 7.44 2.20 -2.62
C GLY A 58 6.30 1.62 -3.47
N PHE A 59 6.50 1.59 -4.78
CA PHE A 59 5.60 0.89 -5.69
C PHE A 59 5.38 -0.56 -5.24
N PHE A 60 4.12 -0.93 -4.98
CA PHE A 60 3.80 -2.23 -4.38
C PHE A 60 2.54 -2.85 -5.03
N PRO A 61 2.71 -3.83 -5.93
CA PRO A 61 1.59 -4.57 -6.49
C PRO A 61 1.13 -5.66 -5.52
N VAL A 62 -0.19 -5.76 -5.32
CA VAL A 62 -0.84 -6.76 -4.46
C VAL A 62 -1.97 -7.39 -5.26
N GLY A 63 -2.12 -8.70 -5.16
CA GLY A 63 -3.25 -9.41 -5.76
C GLY A 63 -3.75 -10.51 -4.85
N GLY A 64 -5.00 -10.91 -5.03
CA GLY A 64 -5.57 -12.02 -4.30
C GLY A 64 -6.81 -12.59 -4.95
N VAL A 65 -7.13 -13.82 -4.53
CA VAL A 65 -8.28 -14.58 -5.00
C VAL A 65 -9.01 -15.13 -3.77
N SER A 66 -10.34 -15.00 -3.76
CA SER A 66 -11.22 -15.56 -2.73
C SER A 66 -12.31 -16.40 -3.39
N LEU A 67 -12.63 -17.53 -2.75
CA LEU A 67 -13.73 -18.42 -3.11
C LEU A 67 -14.77 -18.36 -1.99
N GLU A 68 -16.00 -17.99 -2.33
CA GLU A 68 -17.15 -17.96 -1.42
C GLU A 68 -18.14 -19.06 -1.85
N PHE A 69 -18.64 -19.87 -0.91
CA PHE A 69 -19.52 -21.03 -1.16
C PHE A 69 -20.95 -20.79 -0.67
#